data_AF-H1W0T3-F1
#
_entry.id   AF-H1W0T3-F1
#
_cell.length_a   1.000
_cell.length_b   1.000
_cell.length_c   1.000
_cell.angle_alpha   90.00
_cell.angle_beta   90.00
_cell.angle_gamma   90.00
#
_symmetry.space_group_name_H-M   'P 1'
#
loop_
_entity.id
_entity.type
_entity.pdbx_description
1 polymer ?
#
loop_
_entity_poly.entity_id
_entity_poly.type
_entity_poly.pdbx_seq_one_letter_code
_entity_poly.pdbx_strand_id
1 'polypeptide(L)' 'MSYYFAIVGTQENPLFEYEFGTSKQGGDGQSRFNEQIRHLNQFILHSSLDIVEEVQVGAGAD' A
#
# COMPACT_ATOMS: atom_id res chain seq x y z
N MET A 1 2.17 15.30 -0.02
CA MET A 1 1.95 13.98 -0.65
C MET A 1 1.77 12.93 0.43
N SER A 2 0.85 11.99 0.23
CA SER A 2 0.43 10.98 1.21
C SER A 2 0.83 9.60 0.73
N TYR A 3 1.26 8.74 1.63
CA TYR A 3 1.64 7.36 1.37
C TYR A 3 0.84 6.43 2.28
N TYR A 4 0.51 5.26 1.73
CA TYR A 4 -0.11 4.16 2.43
C TYR A 4 0.84 2.97 2.37
N PHE A 5 1.19 2.43 3.53
CA PHE A 5 2.08 1.29 3.69
C PHE A 5 1.33 0.17 4.37
N ALA A 6 1.43 -1.03 3.82
CA ALA A 6 0.83 -2.22 4.39
C ALA A 6 1.83 -3.38 4.38
N ILE A 7 1.77 -4.23 5.41
CA ILE A 7 2.42 -5.54 5.43
C ILE A 7 1.32 -6.56 5.28
N VAL A 8 1.41 -7.39 4.23
CA VAL A 8 0.42 -8.42 3.92
C VAL A 8 0.98 -9.78 4.32
N GLY A 9 0.15 -10.58 5.00
CA GLY A 9 0.47 -11.95 5.37
C GLY A 9 0.32 -12.92 4.20
N THR A 10 0.66 -14.19 4.44
CA THR A 10 0.62 -15.24 3.41
C THR A 10 -0.79 -15.67 3.01
N GLN A 11 -1.82 -15.22 3.73
CA GLN A 11 -3.24 -15.47 3.42
C GLN A 11 -3.92 -14.20 2.91
N GLU A 12 -3.16 -13.30 2.29
CA GLU A 12 -3.65 -12.03 1.72
C GLU A 12 -4.32 -11.09 2.74
N ASN A 13 -4.09 -11.32 4.03
CA ASN A 13 -4.64 -10.53 5.09
C ASN A 13 -3.65 -9.43 5.52
N PRO A 14 -4.08 -8.16 5.68
CA PRO A 14 -3.20 -7.12 6.19
C PRO A 14 -2.83 -7.43 7.64
N LEU A 15 -1.53 -7.48 7.92
CA LEU A 15 -0.97 -7.65 9.26
C LEU A 15 -0.67 -6.29 9.92
N PHE A 16 -0.38 -5.28 9.11
CA PHE A 16 -0.08 -3.92 9.54
C PHE A 16 -0.44 -2.92 8.45
N GLU A 17 -0.98 -1.77 8.85
CA GLU A 17 -1.32 -0.66 7.97
C GLU A 17 -0.85 0.65 8.59
N TYR A 18 -0.27 1.54 7.79
CA TYR A 18 0.16 2.86 8.24
C TYR A 18 0.07 3.90 7.13
N GLU A 19 -0.42 5.07 7.49
CA GLU A 19 -0.50 6.22 6.61
C GLU A 19 0.47 7.30 7.08
N PHE A 20 1.24 7.85 6.15
CA PHE A 20 2.17 8.93 6.46
C PHE A 20 2.29 9.93 5.31
N GLY A 21 2.58 11.17 5.67
CA GLY A 21 2.85 12.24 4.73
C GLY A 21 4.35 12.42 4.51
N THR A 22 4.69 13.28 3.56
CA THR A 22 6.07 13.75 3.35
C THR A 22 6.30 15.11 4.03
N SER A 23 7.46 15.25 4.66
CA SER A 23 7.93 16.52 5.23
C SER A 23 8.20 17.60 4.17
N LYS A 24 8.42 17.21 2.90
CA LYS A 24 8.67 18.16 1.81
C LYS A 24 7.43 18.93 1.37
N GLN A 25 6.23 18.41 1.64
CA GLN A 25 4.98 18.99 1.15
C GLN A 25 3.91 18.88 2.24
N GLY A 26 3.96 19.80 3.22
CA GLY A 26 3.06 19.86 4.38
C GLY A 26 3.79 20.05 5.72
N GLY A 27 5.06 19.62 5.82
CA GLY A 27 5.94 19.86 6.97
C GLY A 27 5.60 19.09 8.26
N ASP A 28 4.43 18.47 8.32
CA ASP A 28 3.87 17.80 9.51
C ASP A 28 3.99 16.26 9.46
N GLY A 29 4.38 15.69 8.31
CA GLY A 29 4.46 14.25 8.10
C GLY A 29 3.10 13.54 8.15
N GLN A 30 2.00 14.30 8.14
CA GLN A 30 0.65 13.74 8.24
C GLN A 30 0.11 13.36 6.87
N SER A 31 -0.53 12.19 6.80
CA SER A 31 -1.30 11.79 5.64
C SER A 31 -2.53 12.68 5.48
N ARG A 32 -2.84 13.02 4.23
CA ARG A 32 -4.05 13.78 3.86
C ARG A 32 -4.98 12.97 2.95
N PHE A 33 -5.15 11.68 3.23
CA PHE A 33 -6.17 10.88 2.55
C PHE A 33 -7.56 11.28 3.03
N ASN A 34 -8.43 11.61 2.08
CA ASN A 34 -9.85 11.73 2.37
C ASN A 34 -10.43 10.34 2.70
N GLU A 35 -11.60 10.30 3.35
CA GLU A 35 -12.21 9.05 3.82
C GLU A 35 -12.53 8.08 2.67
N GLN A 36 -12.97 8.61 1.53
CA GLN A 36 -13.23 7.81 0.33
C GLN A 36 -11.97 7.10 -0.18
N ILE A 37 -10.82 7.79 -0.20
CA ILE A 37 -9.54 7.21 -0.63
C ILE A 37 -9.05 6.18 0.39
N ARG A 38 -9.29 6.36 1.68
CA ARG A 38 -8.91 5.34 2.69
C ARG A 38 -9.58 4.00 2.45
N HIS A 39 -10.85 3.99 2.06
CA HIS A 39 -11.52 2.73 1.67
C HIS A 39 -10.95 2.14 0.38
N LEU A 40 -10.57 3.01 -0.57
CA LEU A 40 -9.96 2.57 -1.82
C LEU A 40 -8.55 2.01 -1.63
N ASN A 41 -7.79 2.43 -0.61
CA ASN A 41 -6.45 1.92 -0.34
C ASN A 41 -6.44 0.39 -0.19
N GLN A 42 -7.46 -0.18 0.47
CA GLN A 42 -7.58 -1.64 0.57
C GLN A 42 -7.84 -2.29 -0.79
N PHE A 43 -8.73 -1.74 -1.60
CA PHE A 43 -8.99 -2.26 -2.95
C PHE A 43 -7.72 -2.22 -3.82
N ILE A 44 -7.02 -1.08 -3.80
CA ILE A 44 -5.76 -0.89 -4.53
C ILE A 44 -4.71 -1.88 -4.04
N LEU A 45 -4.56 -2.06 -2.72
CA LEU A 45 -3.63 -3.01 -2.12
C LEU A 45 -3.89 -4.43 -2.63
N HIS A 46 -5.12 -4.92 -2.55
CA HIS A 46 -5.46 -6.27 -3.00
C HIS A 46 -5.20 -6.45 -4.50
N SER A 47 -5.64 -5.51 -5.35
CA SER A 47 -5.35 -5.56 -6.79
C SER A 47 -3.86 -5.49 -7.15
N SER A 48 -3.04 -4.90 -6.26
CA SER A 48 -1.60 -4.82 -6.45
C SER A 48 -0.89 -6.14 -6.10
N LEU A 49 -1.48 -6.98 -5.25
CA LEU A 49 -0.91 -8.29 -4.90
C LEU A 49 -0.87 -9.22 -6.11
N ASP A 50 -1.94 -9.23 -6.92
CA ASP A 50 -2.01 -10.03 -8.15
C ASP A 50 -0.84 -9.72 -9.09
N ILE A 51 -0.52 -8.43 -9.27
CA ILE A 51 0.59 -7.97 -10.10
C ILE A 51 1.94 -8.40 -9.51
N VAL A 52 2.10 -8.31 -8.18
CA VAL A 52 3.34 -8.72 -7.51
C VAL A 52 3.55 -10.23 -7.62
N GLU A 53 2.48 -11.03 -7.49
CA GLU A 53 2.54 -12.48 -7.66
C GLU A 53 3.00 -12.84 -9.08
N GLU A 54 2.42 -12.25 -10.11
CA GLU A 54 2.81 -12.47 -11.50
C GLU A 54 4.30 -12.14 -11.73
N VAL A 55 4.77 -11.01 -11.19
CA VAL A 55 6.18 -10.59 -11.31
C VAL A 55 7.13 -11.51 -10.53
N GLN A 56 6.75 -11.97 -9.34
CA GLN A 56 7.58 -12.90 -8.54
C GLN A 56 7.72 -14.26 -9.24
N VAL A 57 6.66 -14.77 -9.85
CA VAL A 57 6.69 -16.00 -10.65
C VAL A 57 7.59 -15.83 -11.87
N GLY A 58 7.54 -14.67 -12.55
CA GLY A 58 8.40 -14.38 -13.70
C GLY A 58 9.89 -14.15 -13.35
N ALA A 59 10.18 -13.63 -12.16
CA ALA A 59 11.55 -13.30 -11.74
C ALA A 59 12.32 -14.48 -11.11
N GLY A 60 11.62 -15.53 -10.67
CA GLY A 60 12.21 -16.70 -10.01
C GLY A 60 12.55 -17.88 -10.94
N ALA A 61 12.39 -17.73 -12.25
CA ALA A 61 12.50 -18.82 -13.22
C ALA A 61 13.80 -18.85 -14.06
N ASP A 62 14.77 -17.96 -13.80
CA ASP A 62 16.12 -17.96 -14.43
C ASP A 62 17.23 -18.31 -13.43
#